data_AF-A0A6A6PQ01-F1
#
_entry.id   AF-A0A6A6PQ01-F1
#
_cell.length_a   1.000
_cell.length_b   1.000
_cell.length_c   1.000
_cell.angle_alpha   90.00
_cell.angle_beta   90.00
_cell.angle_gamma   90.00
#
_symmetry.space_group_name_H-M   'P 1'
#
loop_
_entity.id
_entity.type
_entity.pdbx_description
1 polymer ?
#
loop_
_entity_poly.entity_id
_entity_poly.type
_entity_poly.pdbx_seq_one_letter_code
_entity_poly.pdbx_strand_id
1 'polypeptide(L)'
;MYYIPPRKRGRYATAPALDIPLHWNKKIVEVAHPYLLQYFRAVASTALATFGHQPAELGSLLARIALSADPASTNTAVLHALLAFASLHLHDVNMQAVELKTSAIRALTIASRGPVGRTEAIQRIAAGMLLLSFEVHQASCTSGEWTWYLRGVKEVIRAAGLHEVRPDRELSCLLNWVYYHDVLARFSLQYWHSAPSDEVSDMCGGETRPLSFSSDSHCCRAEVSSAPITSMVAIELLSEVCDATSAEDDQDSKNFLQILDWKLRTIQPEPEANDDPDSALITELYQLATLVYLHRASQDLLHQAARAQQQIARAFSILAALRACDRQFPVFIFGCEAQSDGQRAVILDLISRTERRSSSRSFNYARRLLQAIWAQDDLADRPASYRDRLSGAFSRCKVLPTFV
;
A
#
# COMPACT_ATOMS: atom_id res chain seq x y z
N MET A 1 59.02 -12.20 -4.22
CA MET A 1 57.64 -11.92 -4.66
C MET A 1 56.73 -12.30 -3.50
N TYR A 2 56.30 -11.34 -2.67
CA TYR A 2 55.52 -11.62 -1.48
C TYR A 2 54.04 -11.64 -1.84
N TYR A 3 53.39 -12.78 -1.56
CA TYR A 3 51.96 -12.99 -1.72
C TYR A 3 51.20 -12.14 -0.68
N ILE A 4 50.46 -11.13 -1.15
CA ILE A 4 49.57 -10.32 -0.30
C ILE A 4 48.22 -11.04 -0.29
N PRO A 5 47.75 -11.58 0.86
CA PRO A 5 46.45 -12.23 0.92
C PRO A 5 45.33 -11.18 0.76
N PRO A 6 44.18 -11.56 0.17
CA PRO A 6 43.08 -10.63 -0.01
C PRO A 6 42.55 -10.16 1.35
N ARG A 7 42.35 -8.85 1.48
CA ARG A 7 41.69 -8.22 2.64
C ARG A 7 40.37 -8.93 2.89
N LYS A 8 40.23 -9.55 4.08
CA LYS A 8 38.93 -9.97 4.61
C LYS A 8 37.99 -8.76 4.51
N ARG A 9 36.92 -8.87 3.72
CA ARG A 9 35.80 -7.93 3.77
C ARG A 9 35.39 -7.83 5.24
N GLY A 10 35.51 -6.63 5.82
CA GLY A 10 35.06 -6.40 7.18
C GLY A 10 33.62 -6.89 7.30
N ARG A 11 33.32 -7.62 8.37
CA ARG A 11 31.94 -7.88 8.76
C ARG A 11 31.30 -6.50 8.95
N TYR A 12 30.50 -6.05 7.99
CA TYR A 12 29.58 -4.95 8.24
C TYR A 12 28.75 -5.38 9.44
N ALA A 13 28.81 -4.61 10.53
CA ALA A 13 27.88 -4.79 11.62
C ALA A 13 26.48 -4.74 11.00
N THR A 14 25.70 -5.80 11.16
CA THR A 14 24.34 -5.86 10.66
C THR A 14 23.57 -4.72 11.31
N ALA A 15 23.12 -3.74 10.52
CA ALA A 15 22.33 -2.64 11.03
C ALA A 15 21.08 -3.20 11.73
N PRO A 16 20.67 -2.66 12.89
CA PRO A 16 19.56 -3.23 13.65
C PRO A 16 18.27 -3.21 12.82
N ALA A 17 17.51 -4.29 12.92
CA ALA A 17 16.22 -4.43 12.27
C ALA A 17 15.26 -3.32 12.74
N LEU A 18 14.46 -2.79 11.82
CA LEU A 18 13.43 -1.82 12.13
C LEU A 18 12.20 -2.56 12.65
N ASP A 19 12.01 -2.51 13.97
CA ASP A 19 10.84 -3.11 14.62
C ASP A 19 9.73 -2.09 14.83
N ILE A 20 8.50 -2.50 14.49
CA ILE A 20 7.28 -1.72 14.70
C ILE A 20 6.37 -2.61 15.54
N PRO A 21 6.35 -2.40 16.86
CA PRO A 21 5.61 -3.28 17.76
C PRO A 21 4.12 -3.16 17.48
N LEU A 22 3.41 -4.29 17.64
CA LEU A 22 1.96 -4.31 17.63
C LEU A 22 1.41 -3.78 18.95
N HIS A 23 0.45 -2.86 18.87
CA HIS A 23 -0.23 -2.34 20.04
C HIS A 23 -1.42 -3.26 20.40
N TRP A 24 -1.16 -4.24 21.27
CA TRP A 24 -2.19 -5.15 21.77
C TRP A 24 -3.04 -4.49 22.86
N ASN A 25 -4.36 -4.44 22.65
CA ASN A 25 -5.30 -4.01 23.66
C ASN A 25 -5.73 -5.19 24.54
N LYS A 26 -5.28 -5.17 25.80
CA LYS A 26 -5.57 -6.22 26.79
C LYS A 26 -7.02 -6.19 27.31
N LYS A 27 -7.81 -5.17 27.01
CA LYS A 27 -9.19 -5.09 27.48
C LYS A 27 -10.05 -6.11 26.73
N ILE A 28 -10.70 -7.00 27.49
CA ILE A 28 -11.71 -7.91 26.97
C ILE A 28 -12.99 -7.08 26.81
N VAL A 29 -13.21 -6.56 25.61
CA VAL A 29 -14.44 -5.87 25.22
C VAL A 29 -14.99 -6.63 24.03
N GLU A 30 -15.94 -7.51 24.30
CA GLU A 30 -16.69 -8.19 23.25
C GLU A 30 -17.92 -7.36 22.92
N VAL A 31 -18.00 -6.91 21.66
CA VAL A 31 -19.09 -6.07 21.18
C VAL A 31 -20.00 -6.88 20.27
N ALA A 32 -21.31 -6.74 20.42
CA ALA A 32 -22.27 -7.51 19.62
C ALA A 32 -22.10 -7.25 18.11
N HIS A 33 -22.21 -8.31 17.29
CA HIS A 33 -22.08 -8.21 15.83
C HIS A 33 -22.96 -7.12 15.19
N PRO A 34 -24.24 -6.93 15.58
CA PRO A 34 -25.07 -5.87 15.02
C PRO A 34 -24.49 -4.47 15.24
N TYR A 35 -23.88 -4.23 16.41
CA TYR A 35 -23.22 -2.96 16.70
C TYR A 35 -21.97 -2.78 15.84
N LEU A 36 -21.11 -3.80 15.73
CA LEU A 36 -19.91 -3.73 14.89
C LEU A 36 -20.26 -3.49 13.41
N LEU A 37 -21.34 -4.11 12.91
CA LEU A 37 -21.84 -3.88 11.57
C LEU A 37 -22.34 -2.44 11.38
N GLN A 38 -23.07 -1.90 12.35
CA GLN A 38 -23.52 -0.51 12.33
C GLN A 38 -22.33 0.46 12.38
N TYR A 39 -21.36 0.20 13.28
CA TYR A 39 -20.15 0.98 13.43
C TYR A 39 -19.30 0.95 12.15
N PHE A 40 -19.20 -0.20 11.47
CA PHE A 40 -18.52 -0.30 10.19
C PHE A 40 -19.11 0.63 9.16
N ARG A 41 -20.44 0.57 8.99
CA ARG A 41 -21.18 1.39 8.01
C ARG A 41 -21.08 2.89 8.28
N ALA A 42 -21.04 3.28 9.56
CA ALA A 42 -21.06 4.67 9.97
C ALA A 42 -19.66 5.29 10.06
N VAL A 43 -18.64 4.51 10.44
CA VAL A 43 -17.33 5.02 10.83
C VAL A 43 -16.20 4.21 10.21
N ALA A 44 -16.08 2.92 10.52
CA ALA A 44 -14.85 2.18 10.21
C ALA A 44 -14.58 2.07 8.70
N SER A 45 -15.61 2.01 7.85
CA SER A 45 -15.43 1.96 6.39
C SER A 45 -14.68 3.18 5.84
N THR A 46 -14.68 4.31 6.54
CA THR A 46 -13.93 5.50 6.14
C THR A 46 -12.42 5.33 6.25
N ALA A 47 -11.96 4.34 7.04
CA ALA A 47 -10.55 3.99 7.18
C ALA A 47 -10.06 2.95 6.15
N LEU A 48 -10.92 2.52 5.22
CA LEU A 48 -10.49 1.68 4.11
C LEU A 48 -9.61 2.48 3.14
N ALA A 49 -8.45 1.92 2.82
CA ALA A 49 -7.46 2.52 1.95
C ALA A 49 -7.90 2.47 0.47
N THR A 50 -8.69 3.44 0.03
CA THR A 50 -9.19 3.56 -1.34
C THR A 50 -8.54 4.71 -2.10
N PHE A 51 -8.53 4.60 -3.42
CA PHE A 51 -8.10 5.66 -4.33
C PHE A 51 -9.11 5.81 -5.47
N GLY A 52 -9.50 7.05 -5.77
CA GLY A 52 -10.51 7.37 -6.80
C GLY A 52 -11.96 6.95 -6.49
N HIS A 53 -12.22 6.36 -5.33
CA HIS A 53 -13.56 6.01 -4.86
C HIS A 53 -13.78 6.48 -3.43
N GLN A 54 -14.97 6.99 -3.15
CA GLN A 54 -15.40 7.36 -1.80
C GLN A 54 -15.42 6.13 -0.89
N PRO A 55 -14.70 6.13 0.26
CA PRO A 55 -14.67 4.99 1.18
C PRO A 55 -16.07 4.52 1.64
N ALA A 56 -17.02 5.45 1.74
CA ALA A 56 -18.42 5.15 2.08
C ALA A 56 -19.13 4.30 1.01
N GLU A 57 -18.84 4.51 -0.27
CA GLU A 57 -19.43 3.72 -1.36
C GLU A 57 -18.93 2.27 -1.32
N LEU A 58 -17.62 2.09 -1.12
CA LEU A 58 -17.03 0.77 -0.92
C LEU A 58 -17.57 0.12 0.36
N GLY A 59 -17.67 0.86 1.46
CA GLY A 59 -18.24 0.37 2.71
C GLY A 59 -19.68 -0.14 2.55
N SER A 60 -20.52 0.62 1.84
CA SER A 60 -21.91 0.23 1.53
C SER A 60 -21.97 -1.03 0.67
N LEU A 61 -21.11 -1.12 -0.36
CA LEU A 61 -20.97 -2.31 -1.19
C LEU A 61 -20.58 -3.55 -0.36
N LEU A 62 -19.52 -3.45 0.44
CA LEU A 62 -19.05 -4.54 1.30
C LEU A 62 -20.12 -5.01 2.29
N ALA A 63 -20.85 -4.07 2.90
CA ALA A 63 -21.92 -4.41 3.83
C ALA A 63 -23.11 -5.09 3.14
N ARG A 64 -23.39 -4.79 1.87
CA ARG A 64 -24.41 -5.49 1.08
C ARG A 64 -23.96 -6.88 0.66
N ILE A 65 -22.70 -7.04 0.27
CA ILE A 65 -22.11 -8.36 -0.01
C ILE A 65 -22.17 -9.24 1.24
N ALA A 66 -21.83 -8.70 2.41
CA ALA A 66 -21.87 -9.42 3.69
C ALA A 66 -23.28 -9.88 4.09
N LEU A 67 -24.32 -9.15 3.70
CA LEU A 67 -25.72 -9.44 4.03
C LEU A 67 -26.51 -10.07 2.88
N SER A 68 -25.86 -10.49 1.79
CA SER A 68 -26.55 -11.11 0.67
C SER A 68 -27.30 -12.36 1.15
N ALA A 69 -28.57 -12.50 0.77
CA ALA A 69 -29.48 -13.55 1.27
C ALA A 69 -29.10 -14.99 0.85
N ASP A 70 -28.06 -15.16 0.03
CA ASP A 70 -27.56 -16.47 -0.37
C ASP A 70 -26.82 -17.14 0.81
N PRO A 71 -27.26 -18.31 1.31
CA PRO A 71 -26.63 -19.03 2.41
C PRO A 71 -25.26 -19.65 2.05
N ALA A 72 -24.69 -19.35 0.88
CA ALA A 72 -23.35 -19.75 0.51
C ALA A 72 -22.31 -19.32 1.57
N SER A 73 -21.50 -20.27 2.04
CA SER A 73 -20.44 -20.09 3.06
C SER A 73 -19.49 -18.90 2.84
N THR A 74 -19.43 -18.36 1.62
CA THR A 74 -18.54 -17.28 1.21
C THR A 74 -18.98 -15.89 1.73
N ASN A 75 -20.29 -15.58 1.84
CA ASN A 75 -20.74 -14.29 2.39
C ASN A 75 -20.39 -14.15 3.88
N THR A 76 -20.38 -15.29 4.59
CA THR A 76 -20.00 -15.40 6.00
C THR A 76 -18.54 -15.01 6.21
N ALA A 77 -17.66 -15.30 5.23
CA ALA A 77 -16.30 -14.82 5.25
C ALA A 77 -16.22 -13.29 5.18
N VAL A 78 -17.02 -12.67 4.31
CA VAL A 78 -17.08 -11.21 4.17
C VAL A 78 -17.60 -10.58 5.46
N LEU A 79 -18.67 -11.13 6.04
CA LEU A 79 -19.23 -10.65 7.29
C LEU A 79 -18.21 -10.71 8.43
N HIS A 80 -17.56 -11.85 8.65
CA HIS A 80 -16.56 -11.97 9.71
C HIS A 80 -15.34 -11.06 9.48
N ALA A 81 -14.87 -10.91 8.23
CA ALA A 81 -13.75 -10.00 7.92
C ALA A 81 -14.12 -8.53 8.18
N LEU A 82 -15.35 -8.13 7.82
CA LEU A 82 -15.90 -6.80 8.06
C LEU A 82 -16.00 -6.52 9.57
N LEU A 83 -16.55 -7.45 10.34
CA LEU A 83 -16.66 -7.33 11.80
C LEU A 83 -15.28 -7.31 12.46
N ALA A 84 -14.32 -8.11 11.97
CA ALA A 84 -12.94 -8.11 12.45
C ALA A 84 -12.30 -6.73 12.26
N PHE A 85 -12.43 -6.15 11.06
CA PHE A 85 -11.93 -4.81 10.75
C PHE A 85 -12.61 -3.74 11.61
N ALA A 86 -13.93 -3.83 11.81
CA ALA A 86 -14.66 -2.91 12.68
C ALA A 86 -14.20 -2.98 14.15
N SER A 87 -13.98 -4.19 14.67
CA SER A 87 -13.44 -4.41 16.02
C SER A 87 -12.03 -3.86 16.16
N LEU A 88 -11.17 -4.11 15.16
CA LEU A 88 -9.82 -3.56 15.08
C LEU A 88 -9.83 -2.02 15.13
N HIS A 89 -10.68 -1.40 14.31
CA HIS A 89 -10.79 0.04 14.23
C HIS A 89 -11.32 0.67 15.53
N LEU A 90 -12.20 -0.04 16.25
CA LEU A 90 -12.81 0.47 17.48
C LEU A 90 -11.92 0.31 18.72
N HIS A 91 -11.14 -0.77 18.78
CA HIS A 91 -10.48 -1.20 20.00
C HIS A 91 -9.02 -1.57 19.82
N ASP A 92 -8.39 -1.24 18.70
CA ASP A 92 -7.10 -1.77 18.30
C ASP A 92 -7.11 -3.30 18.23
N VAL A 93 -5.94 -3.95 18.10
CA VAL A 93 -5.89 -5.41 18.10
C VAL A 93 -6.29 -5.93 19.48
N ASN A 94 -7.43 -6.61 19.52
CA ASN A 94 -7.97 -7.30 20.67
C ASN A 94 -8.32 -8.76 20.32
N MET A 95 -8.76 -9.53 21.32
CA MET A 95 -9.12 -10.94 21.14
C MET A 95 -10.26 -11.13 20.12
N GLN A 96 -11.33 -10.34 20.22
CA GLN A 96 -12.49 -10.44 19.33
C GLN A 96 -12.12 -10.21 17.86
N ALA A 97 -11.29 -9.20 17.58
CA ALA A 97 -10.81 -8.88 16.23
C ALA A 97 -10.05 -10.07 15.62
N VAL A 98 -9.18 -10.72 16.41
CA VAL A 98 -8.39 -11.90 15.97
C VAL A 98 -9.28 -13.14 15.78
N GLU A 99 -10.25 -13.37 16.63
CA GLU A 99 -11.20 -14.48 16.50
C GLU A 99 -12.10 -14.34 15.27
N LEU A 100 -12.59 -13.12 15.01
CA LEU A 100 -13.36 -12.80 13.81
C LEU A 100 -12.50 -12.94 12.54
N LYS A 101 -11.25 -12.46 12.56
CA LYS A 101 -10.28 -12.67 11.46
C LYS A 101 -10.08 -14.17 11.20
N THR A 102 -9.88 -14.95 12.25
CA THR A 102 -9.70 -16.42 12.17
C THR A 102 -10.95 -17.09 11.59
N SER A 103 -12.14 -16.65 12.01
CA SER A 103 -13.43 -17.16 11.50
C SER A 103 -13.64 -16.83 10.02
N ALA A 104 -13.22 -15.65 9.58
CA ALA A 104 -13.22 -15.27 8.17
C ALA A 104 -12.30 -16.16 7.32
N ILE A 105 -11.07 -16.42 7.79
CA ILE A 105 -10.11 -17.30 7.11
C ILE A 105 -10.64 -18.74 7.00
N ARG A 106 -11.25 -19.26 8.07
CA ARG A 106 -11.89 -20.58 8.06
C ARG A 106 -13.03 -20.64 7.04
N ALA A 107 -13.90 -19.62 7.02
CA ALA A 107 -14.97 -19.52 6.04
C ALA A 107 -14.45 -19.44 4.60
N LEU A 108 -13.38 -18.68 4.34
CA LEU A 108 -12.72 -18.64 3.02
C LEU A 108 -12.15 -20.00 2.61
N THR A 109 -11.57 -20.74 3.56
CA THR A 109 -10.98 -22.06 3.31
C THR A 109 -12.05 -23.11 3.00
N ILE A 110 -13.23 -22.99 3.61
CA ILE A 110 -14.39 -23.82 3.26
C ILE A 110 -14.89 -23.43 1.88
N ALA A 111 -15.06 -22.13 1.62
CA ALA A 111 -15.56 -21.60 0.36
C ALA A 111 -14.65 -21.95 -0.83
N SER A 112 -13.33 -21.99 -0.65
CA SER A 112 -12.36 -22.26 -1.73
C SER A 112 -12.44 -23.67 -2.33
N ARG A 113 -13.11 -24.61 -1.64
CA ARG A 113 -13.34 -25.98 -2.12
C ARG A 113 -14.48 -26.09 -3.13
N GLY A 114 -15.31 -25.06 -3.25
CA GLY A 114 -16.41 -24.98 -4.22
C GLY A 114 -16.04 -24.28 -5.53
N PRO A 115 -16.88 -24.42 -6.57
CA PRO A 115 -16.68 -23.74 -7.85
C PRO A 115 -16.59 -22.21 -7.67
N VAL A 116 -15.85 -21.56 -8.57
CA VAL A 116 -15.62 -20.11 -8.52
C VAL A 116 -16.54 -19.43 -9.53
N GLY A 117 -17.82 -19.29 -9.17
CA GLY A 117 -18.73 -18.43 -9.91
C GLY A 117 -18.37 -16.95 -9.70
N ARG A 118 -18.97 -16.06 -10.50
CA ARG A 118 -18.72 -14.61 -10.42
C ARG A 118 -19.07 -14.04 -9.05
N THR A 119 -20.20 -14.45 -8.47
CA THR A 119 -20.67 -13.98 -7.15
C THR A 119 -19.72 -14.41 -6.04
N GLU A 120 -19.31 -15.68 -6.06
CA GLU A 120 -18.37 -16.25 -5.09
C GLU A 120 -17.00 -15.59 -5.23
N ALA A 121 -16.54 -15.31 -6.46
CA ALA A 121 -15.31 -14.57 -6.70
C ALA A 121 -15.36 -13.17 -6.09
N ILE A 122 -16.44 -12.42 -6.31
CA ILE A 122 -16.64 -11.08 -5.72
C ILE A 122 -16.61 -11.14 -4.19
N GLN A 123 -17.30 -12.12 -3.59
CA GLN A 123 -17.30 -12.30 -2.14
C GLN A 123 -15.90 -12.66 -1.61
N ARG A 124 -15.17 -13.55 -2.29
CA ARG A 124 -13.78 -13.91 -1.91
C ARG A 124 -12.84 -12.71 -2.02
N ILE A 125 -12.97 -11.89 -3.07
CA ILE A 125 -12.20 -10.64 -3.25
C ILE A 125 -12.50 -9.67 -2.10
N ALA A 126 -13.78 -9.44 -1.80
CA ALA A 126 -14.20 -8.56 -0.71
C ALA A 126 -13.64 -9.01 0.66
N ALA A 127 -13.77 -10.29 0.99
CA ALA A 127 -13.23 -10.84 2.23
C ALA A 127 -11.70 -10.75 2.28
N GLY A 128 -11.01 -11.09 1.18
CA GLY A 128 -9.56 -11.00 1.09
C GLY A 128 -9.04 -9.57 1.25
N MET A 129 -9.69 -8.58 0.64
CA MET A 129 -9.30 -7.17 0.78
C MET A 129 -9.62 -6.59 2.17
N LEU A 130 -10.69 -7.05 2.84
CA LEU A 130 -10.95 -6.70 4.25
C LEU A 130 -9.89 -7.30 5.19
N LEU A 131 -9.45 -8.54 4.96
CA LEU A 131 -8.36 -9.16 5.70
C LEU A 131 -7.02 -8.46 5.43
N LEU A 132 -6.76 -8.06 4.19
CA LEU A 132 -5.62 -7.22 3.85
C LEU A 132 -5.69 -5.89 4.64
N SER A 133 -6.84 -5.23 4.61
CA SER A 133 -7.07 -3.96 5.30
C SER A 133 -6.86 -4.07 6.81
N PHE A 134 -7.27 -5.19 7.40
CA PHE A 134 -7.01 -5.51 8.80
C PHE A 134 -5.51 -5.48 9.12
N GLU A 135 -4.70 -6.17 8.31
CA GLU A 135 -3.24 -6.23 8.54
C GLU A 135 -2.55 -4.88 8.36
N VAL A 136 -2.95 -4.11 7.34
CA VAL A 136 -2.28 -2.83 7.03
C VAL A 136 -2.76 -1.67 7.91
N HIS A 137 -3.90 -1.79 8.61
CA HIS A 137 -4.49 -0.69 9.39
C HIS A 137 -3.60 -0.22 10.54
N GLN A 138 -3.00 -1.15 11.30
CA GLN A 138 -2.08 -0.81 12.39
C GLN A 138 -0.61 -0.68 11.95
N ALA A 139 -0.28 -1.16 10.75
CA ALA A 139 1.04 -0.96 10.15
C ALA A 139 2.18 -1.47 11.08
N SER A 140 2.10 -2.73 11.52
CA SER A 140 3.04 -3.35 12.47
C SER A 140 3.93 -4.42 11.82
N CYS A 141 5.11 -4.69 12.39
CA CYS A 141 6.08 -5.68 11.91
C CYS A 141 5.80 -7.12 12.40
N THR A 142 4.62 -7.42 12.94
CA THR A 142 4.35 -8.74 13.53
C THR A 142 3.94 -9.81 12.52
N SER A 143 3.30 -9.42 11.41
CA SER A 143 2.82 -10.36 10.38
C SER A 143 2.89 -9.73 8.99
N GLY A 144 3.51 -10.44 8.04
CA GLY A 144 3.55 -10.07 6.62
C GLY A 144 2.37 -10.59 5.80
N GLU A 145 1.30 -11.01 6.48
CA GLU A 145 0.17 -11.73 5.89
C GLU A 145 -0.63 -10.88 4.87
N TRP A 146 -0.54 -9.55 4.95
CA TRP A 146 -1.22 -8.65 4.00
C TRP A 146 -0.87 -8.99 2.54
N THR A 147 0.39 -9.37 2.29
CA THR A 147 0.86 -9.79 0.96
C THR A 147 0.23 -11.11 0.50
N TRP A 148 -0.14 -11.99 1.43
CA TRP A 148 -0.76 -13.28 1.15
C TRP A 148 -2.22 -13.08 0.76
N TYR A 149 -2.93 -12.20 1.48
CA TYR A 149 -4.29 -11.82 1.14
C TYR A 149 -4.35 -11.14 -0.24
N LEU A 150 -3.42 -10.20 -0.51
CA LEU A 150 -3.32 -9.56 -1.83
C LEU A 150 -3.09 -10.57 -2.95
N ARG A 151 -2.13 -11.47 -2.77
CA ARG A 151 -1.86 -12.54 -3.75
C ARG A 151 -3.08 -13.43 -3.96
N GLY A 152 -3.71 -13.90 -2.88
CA GLY A 152 -4.90 -14.75 -2.96
C GLY A 152 -6.05 -14.09 -3.72
N VAL A 153 -6.27 -12.79 -3.52
CA VAL A 153 -7.26 -12.00 -4.26
C VAL A 153 -6.93 -11.96 -5.75
N LYS A 154 -5.67 -11.74 -6.13
CA LYS A 154 -5.22 -11.76 -7.54
C LYS A 154 -5.45 -13.13 -8.19
N GLU A 155 -5.18 -14.22 -7.47
CA GLU A 155 -5.46 -15.58 -7.95
C GLU A 155 -6.95 -15.81 -8.18
N VAL A 156 -7.82 -15.31 -7.30
CA VAL A 156 -9.28 -15.38 -7.48
C VAL A 156 -9.72 -14.61 -8.72
N ILE A 157 -9.21 -13.39 -8.93
CA ILE A 157 -9.52 -12.57 -10.12
C ILE A 157 -9.13 -13.30 -11.41
N ARG A 158 -7.95 -13.94 -11.42
CA ARG A 158 -7.47 -14.73 -12.57
C ARG A 158 -8.34 -15.96 -12.79
N ALA A 159 -8.55 -16.78 -11.76
CA ALA A 159 -9.30 -18.03 -11.84
C ALA A 159 -10.77 -17.83 -12.26
N ALA A 160 -11.38 -16.70 -11.90
CA ALA A 160 -12.74 -16.35 -12.27
C ALA A 160 -12.85 -15.57 -13.60
N GLY A 161 -11.74 -15.30 -14.29
CA GLY A 161 -11.73 -14.58 -15.57
C GLY A 161 -12.24 -13.12 -15.47
N LEU A 162 -12.19 -12.50 -14.29
CA LEU A 162 -12.82 -11.18 -14.08
C LEU A 162 -12.12 -10.02 -14.79
N HIS A 163 -10.91 -10.25 -15.30
CA HIS A 163 -10.14 -9.28 -16.08
C HIS A 163 -10.62 -9.20 -17.54
N GLU A 164 -11.25 -10.25 -18.07
CA GLU A 164 -11.76 -10.30 -19.45
C GLU A 164 -13.19 -9.76 -19.57
N VAL A 165 -13.87 -9.55 -18.43
CA VAL A 165 -15.27 -9.14 -18.39
C VAL A 165 -15.36 -7.63 -18.18
N ARG A 166 -16.23 -6.98 -18.97
CA ARG A 166 -16.58 -5.58 -18.74
C ARG A 166 -17.24 -5.44 -17.36
N PRO A 167 -16.60 -4.73 -16.41
CA PRO A 167 -17.09 -4.66 -15.04
C PRO A 167 -18.32 -3.74 -14.97
N ASP A 168 -19.24 -4.08 -14.06
CA ASP A 168 -20.20 -3.08 -13.57
C ASP A 168 -19.50 -2.10 -12.61
N ARG A 169 -20.23 -1.09 -12.13
CA ARG A 169 -19.69 -0.06 -11.23
C ARG A 169 -19.13 -0.65 -9.92
N GLU A 170 -19.78 -1.69 -9.39
CA GLU A 170 -19.44 -2.28 -8.09
C GLU A 170 -18.20 -3.15 -8.19
N LEU A 171 -18.13 -3.98 -9.23
CA LEU A 171 -16.94 -4.76 -9.56
C LEU A 171 -15.76 -3.84 -9.89
N SER A 172 -15.99 -2.73 -10.60
CA SER A 172 -14.95 -1.73 -10.87
C SER A 172 -14.40 -1.12 -9.58
N CYS A 173 -15.27 -0.79 -8.61
CA CYS A 173 -14.85 -0.24 -7.32
C CYS A 173 -13.94 -1.24 -6.57
N LEU A 174 -14.31 -2.53 -6.53
CA LEU A 174 -13.51 -3.58 -5.92
C LEU A 174 -12.17 -3.79 -6.65
N LEU A 175 -12.18 -3.89 -7.97
CA LEU A 175 -10.97 -4.13 -8.75
C LEU A 175 -9.99 -2.94 -8.68
N ASN A 176 -10.50 -1.71 -8.66
CA ASN A 176 -9.68 -0.52 -8.44
C ASN A 176 -9.06 -0.51 -7.03
N TRP A 177 -9.80 -0.99 -6.02
CA TRP A 177 -9.26 -1.16 -4.67
C TRP A 177 -8.11 -2.17 -4.64
N VAL A 178 -8.27 -3.33 -5.28
CA VAL A 178 -7.19 -4.33 -5.42
C VAL A 178 -5.99 -3.74 -6.15
N TYR A 179 -6.24 -3.05 -7.27
CA TYR A 179 -5.20 -2.47 -8.11
C TYR A 179 -4.36 -1.42 -7.36
N TYR A 180 -5.00 -0.56 -6.58
CA TYR A 180 -4.30 0.43 -5.75
C TYR A 180 -3.29 -0.21 -4.80
N HIS A 181 -3.69 -1.27 -4.11
CA HIS A 181 -2.82 -2.01 -3.18
C HIS A 181 -1.71 -2.76 -3.91
N ASP A 182 -2.00 -3.33 -5.08
CA ASP A 182 -0.99 -4.00 -5.92
C ASP A 182 0.12 -3.06 -6.39
N VAL A 183 -0.23 -1.88 -6.88
CA VAL A 183 0.75 -0.87 -7.34
C VAL A 183 1.70 -0.47 -6.21
N LEU A 184 1.16 -0.24 -5.02
CA LEU A 184 1.97 0.18 -3.87
C LEU A 184 2.76 -0.97 -3.22
N ALA A 185 2.28 -2.21 -3.37
CA ALA A 185 3.08 -3.37 -3.06
C ALA A 185 4.29 -3.49 -4.00
N ARG A 186 4.12 -3.26 -5.31
CA ARG A 186 5.22 -3.28 -6.29
C ARG A 186 6.27 -2.21 -6.01
N PHE A 187 5.86 -0.99 -5.67
CA PHE A 187 6.77 0.05 -5.19
C PHE A 187 7.64 -0.44 -4.02
N SER A 188 7.03 -1.08 -3.03
CA SER A 188 7.74 -1.55 -1.84
C SER A 188 8.69 -2.71 -2.15
N LEU A 189 8.25 -3.64 -3.00
CA LEU A 189 9.02 -4.83 -3.41
C LEU A 189 10.28 -4.47 -4.19
N GLN A 190 10.27 -3.36 -4.93
CA GLN A 190 11.43 -2.90 -5.70
C GLN A 190 12.67 -2.62 -4.83
N TYR A 191 12.45 -2.31 -3.54
CA TYR A 191 13.51 -1.93 -2.60
C TYR A 191 13.65 -2.89 -1.42
N TRP A 192 12.67 -3.75 -1.17
CA TRP A 192 12.71 -4.71 -0.07
C TRP A 192 13.46 -5.99 -0.45
N HIS A 193 14.74 -6.04 -0.10
CA HIS A 193 15.59 -7.22 -0.29
C HIS A 193 15.69 -7.95 1.04
N SER A 194 14.75 -8.86 1.32
CA SER A 194 14.88 -9.71 2.51
C SER A 194 16.22 -10.45 2.42
N ALA A 195 17.07 -10.29 3.44
CA ALA A 195 18.25 -11.14 3.56
C ALA A 195 17.79 -12.61 3.53
N PRO A 196 18.51 -13.54 2.86
CA PRO A 196 18.25 -14.95 3.02
C PRO A 196 18.39 -15.27 4.51
N SER A 197 17.26 -15.52 5.17
CA SER A 197 17.23 -15.91 6.57
C SER A 197 17.76 -17.33 6.66
N ASP A 198 19.05 -17.49 6.99
CA ASP A 198 19.65 -18.79 7.26
C ASP A 198 19.14 -19.43 8.57
N GLU A 199 18.26 -18.78 9.35
CA GLU A 199 17.83 -19.28 10.65
C GLU A 199 16.36 -18.93 10.96
N VAL A 200 15.39 -19.55 10.27
CA VAL A 200 14.09 -19.89 10.88
C VAL A 200 13.66 -21.26 10.38
N SER A 201 14.02 -22.27 11.17
CA SER A 201 13.50 -23.63 11.11
C SER A 201 11.98 -23.63 11.31
N ASP A 202 11.27 -24.11 10.29
CA ASP A 202 10.27 -25.18 10.39
C ASP A 202 9.36 -25.19 11.64
N MET A 203 8.21 -24.50 11.57
CA MET A 203 7.05 -24.78 12.45
C MET A 203 5.68 -24.66 11.75
N CYS A 204 5.65 -24.47 10.43
CA CYS A 204 4.45 -24.64 9.59
C CYS A 204 4.95 -25.06 8.21
N GLY A 205 4.70 -26.31 7.81
CA GLY A 205 5.22 -26.92 6.57
C GLY A 205 4.70 -26.32 5.26
N GLY A 206 4.99 -25.05 5.01
CA GLY A 206 4.85 -24.37 3.73
C GLY A 206 6.13 -23.62 3.44
N GLU A 207 6.76 -23.92 2.31
CA GLU A 207 8.03 -23.34 1.86
C GLU A 207 8.06 -21.81 2.02
N THR A 208 8.82 -21.32 3.01
CA THR A 208 9.17 -19.90 3.16
C THR A 208 10.25 -19.52 2.15
N ARG A 209 9.92 -19.57 0.85
CA ARG A 209 10.70 -18.82 -0.14
C ARG A 209 10.32 -17.33 -0.03
N PRO A 210 11.28 -16.40 -0.19
CA PRO A 210 10.95 -15.00 -0.40
C PRO A 210 9.92 -14.93 -1.52
N LEU A 211 8.80 -14.26 -1.26
CA LEU A 211 7.68 -14.15 -2.18
C LEU A 211 8.17 -13.54 -3.50
N SER A 212 8.52 -14.37 -4.48
CA SER A 212 8.66 -13.93 -5.86
C SER A 212 7.25 -13.59 -6.34
N PHE A 213 6.86 -12.32 -6.27
CA PHE A 213 5.82 -11.82 -7.15
C PHE A 213 6.38 -12.02 -8.56
N SER A 214 5.93 -13.07 -9.27
CA SER A 214 6.35 -13.21 -10.66
C SER A 214 5.93 -11.94 -11.38
N SER A 215 6.82 -11.44 -12.24
CA SER A 215 6.55 -10.31 -13.12
C SER A 215 5.56 -10.68 -14.23
N ASP A 216 4.69 -11.68 -14.03
CA ASP A 216 3.54 -11.91 -14.88
C ASP A 216 2.53 -10.80 -14.58
N SER A 217 2.82 -9.66 -15.20
CA SER A 217 2.09 -8.40 -15.17
C SER A 217 0.76 -8.54 -15.90
N HIS A 218 -0.10 -9.43 -15.40
CA HIS A 218 -1.53 -9.36 -15.70
C HIS A 218 -2.14 -8.45 -14.66
N CYS A 219 -2.11 -7.16 -14.98
CA CYS A 219 -2.78 -6.09 -14.28
C CYS A 219 -4.22 -6.53 -13.97
N CYS A 220 -4.67 -6.45 -12.71
CA CYS A 220 -6.07 -6.73 -12.34
C CYS A 220 -7.05 -5.65 -12.83
N ARG A 221 -6.64 -4.90 -13.85
CA ARG A 221 -7.38 -3.78 -14.40
C ARG A 221 -8.56 -4.33 -15.16
N ALA A 222 -9.73 -3.89 -14.76
CA ALA A 222 -10.90 -3.98 -15.60
C ALA A 222 -10.84 -2.82 -16.60
N GLU A 223 -11.08 -3.06 -17.88
CA GLU A 223 -11.23 -1.98 -18.86
C GLU A 223 -12.46 -1.13 -18.47
N VAL A 224 -12.21 -0.02 -17.77
CA VAL A 224 -13.26 0.90 -17.33
C VAL A 224 -13.75 1.67 -18.56
N SER A 225 -14.97 1.37 -19.01
CA SER A 225 -15.61 2.07 -20.14
C SER A 225 -16.29 3.39 -19.74
N SER A 226 -16.20 3.84 -18.49
CA SER A 226 -16.55 5.22 -18.11
C SER A 226 -15.31 6.11 -18.17
N ALA A 227 -15.51 7.41 -18.42
CA ALA A 227 -14.43 8.40 -18.43
C ALA A 227 -13.44 8.16 -17.27
N PRO A 228 -12.11 8.20 -17.54
CA PRO A 228 -11.12 7.85 -16.54
C PRO A 228 -11.31 8.75 -15.33
N ILE A 229 -11.48 8.14 -14.16
CA ILE A 229 -11.40 8.88 -12.89
C ILE A 229 -9.97 9.41 -12.85
N THR A 230 -9.79 10.72 -12.95
CA THR A 230 -8.48 11.38 -13.08
C THR A 230 -7.45 10.90 -12.05
N SER A 231 -7.91 10.60 -10.83
CA SER A 231 -7.06 10.02 -9.79
C SER A 231 -6.53 8.64 -10.19
N MET A 232 -7.34 7.72 -10.73
CA MET A 232 -6.86 6.41 -11.18
C MET A 232 -5.75 6.48 -12.24
N VAL A 233 -5.74 7.51 -13.09
CA VAL A 233 -4.64 7.72 -14.06
C VAL A 233 -3.29 7.90 -13.38
N ALA A 234 -3.24 8.57 -12.23
CA ALA A 234 -1.99 8.74 -11.48
C ALA A 234 -1.45 7.40 -10.93
N ILE A 235 -2.34 6.48 -10.55
CA ILE A 235 -1.98 5.12 -10.10
C ILE A 235 -1.52 4.26 -11.29
N GLU A 236 -2.17 4.39 -12.44
CA GLU A 236 -1.76 3.73 -13.68
C GLU A 236 -0.36 4.16 -14.12
N LEU A 237 -0.07 5.46 -14.09
CA LEU A 237 1.27 5.95 -14.42
C LEU A 237 2.29 5.53 -13.36
N LEU A 238 1.95 5.50 -12.07
CA LEU A 238 2.84 4.96 -11.03
C LEU A 238 3.16 3.48 -11.27
N SER A 239 2.18 2.69 -11.70
CA SER A 239 2.40 1.30 -12.13
C SER A 239 3.43 1.21 -13.24
N GLU A 240 3.24 1.98 -14.32
CA GLU A 240 4.18 2.00 -15.46
C GLU A 240 5.58 2.47 -15.03
N VAL A 241 5.69 3.41 -14.08
CA VAL A 241 6.96 3.87 -13.51
C VAL A 241 7.66 2.77 -12.72
N CYS A 242 6.95 2.02 -11.88
CA CYS A 242 7.52 0.89 -11.12
C CYS A 242 8.09 -0.19 -12.05
N ASP A 243 7.39 -0.48 -13.15
CA ASP A 243 7.83 -1.48 -14.12
C ASP A 243 9.04 -0.96 -14.94
N ALA A 244 9.00 0.30 -15.39
CA ALA A 244 10.08 0.91 -16.19
C ALA A 244 11.39 1.11 -15.41
N THR A 245 11.31 1.48 -14.14
CA THR A 245 12.50 1.70 -13.28
C THR A 245 13.18 0.40 -12.84
N SER A 246 12.61 -0.75 -13.22
CA SER A 246 13.18 -2.09 -13.02
C SER A 246 13.83 -2.66 -14.30
N ALA A 247 13.66 -2.01 -15.45
CA ALA A 247 14.18 -2.43 -16.75
C ALA A 247 15.67 -2.06 -16.96
N GLU A 248 16.31 -2.68 -17.97
CA GLU A 248 17.72 -2.41 -18.33
C GLU A 248 17.91 -1.00 -18.92
N ASP A 249 19.12 -0.45 -18.78
CA ASP A 249 19.48 0.89 -19.27
C ASP A 249 19.71 0.88 -20.80
N ASP A 250 18.62 0.78 -21.56
CA ASP A 250 18.61 0.89 -23.02
C ASP A 250 17.87 2.15 -23.53
N GLN A 251 17.98 2.42 -24.83
CA GLN A 251 17.40 3.61 -25.45
C GLN A 251 15.87 3.58 -25.43
N ASP A 252 15.26 2.40 -25.56
CA ASP A 252 13.81 2.24 -25.58
C ASP A 252 13.20 2.53 -24.20
N SER A 253 13.87 2.09 -23.13
CA SER A 253 13.52 2.41 -21.75
C SER A 253 13.60 3.91 -21.49
N LYS A 254 14.63 4.60 -21.99
CA LYS A 254 14.74 6.08 -21.89
C LYS A 254 13.60 6.79 -22.60
N ASN A 255 13.26 6.37 -23.81
CA ASN A 255 12.15 6.93 -24.57
C ASN A 255 10.82 6.71 -23.82
N PHE A 256 10.62 5.53 -23.24
CA PHE A 256 9.44 5.23 -22.45
C PHE A 256 9.32 6.10 -21.19
N LEU A 257 10.42 6.30 -20.45
CA LEU A 257 10.45 7.20 -19.29
C LEU A 257 10.12 8.65 -19.66
N GLN A 258 10.54 9.13 -20.84
CA GLN A 258 10.17 10.46 -21.34
C GLN A 258 8.67 10.57 -21.64
N ILE A 259 8.08 9.52 -22.22
CA ILE A 259 6.63 9.44 -22.46
C ILE A 259 5.88 9.48 -21.13
N LEU A 260 6.32 8.74 -20.11
CA LEU A 260 5.73 8.75 -18.77
C LEU A 260 5.81 10.13 -18.12
N ASP A 261 6.98 10.78 -18.16
CA ASP A 261 7.19 12.13 -17.66
C ASP A 261 6.27 13.15 -18.35
N TRP A 262 6.08 13.05 -19.68
CA TRP A 262 5.11 13.87 -20.40
C TRP A 262 3.67 13.59 -19.97
N LYS A 263 3.23 12.32 -19.97
CA LYS A 263 1.87 11.93 -19.56
C LYS A 263 1.54 12.43 -18.16
N LEU A 264 2.44 12.22 -17.20
CA LEU A 264 2.28 12.67 -15.82
C LEU A 264 2.09 14.18 -15.73
N ARG A 265 2.83 14.98 -16.51
CA ARG A 265 2.69 16.45 -16.51
C ARG A 265 1.39 16.94 -17.14
N THR A 266 0.81 16.15 -18.05
CA THR A 266 -0.44 16.50 -18.74
C THR A 266 -1.70 16.15 -17.95
N ILE A 267 -1.59 15.40 -16.85
CA ILE A 267 -2.73 15.18 -15.96
C ILE A 267 -3.21 16.53 -15.44
N GLN A 268 -4.46 16.87 -15.74
CA GLN A 268 -5.13 17.99 -15.12
C GLN A 268 -5.84 17.50 -13.87
N PRO A 269 -5.50 18.00 -12.67
CA PRO A 269 -6.21 17.63 -11.45
C PRO A 269 -7.62 18.22 -11.51
N GLU A 270 -8.57 17.43 -12.00
CA GLU A 270 -9.98 17.78 -11.89
C GLU A 270 -10.43 17.58 -10.43
N PRO A 271 -11.20 18.52 -9.86
CA PRO A 271 -11.81 18.30 -8.56
C PRO A 271 -12.72 17.07 -8.66
N GLU A 272 -12.45 16.04 -7.84
CA GLU A 272 -13.42 14.96 -7.66
C GLU A 272 -14.73 15.59 -7.16
N ALA A 273 -15.89 14.99 -7.48
CA ALA A 273 -17.21 15.47 -7.06
C ALA A 273 -17.45 15.39 -5.53
N ASN A 274 -16.37 15.36 -4.75
CA ASN A 274 -16.34 15.29 -3.32
C ASN A 274 -16.25 16.72 -2.76
N ASP A 275 -17.06 17.04 -1.76
CA ASP A 275 -17.02 18.32 -1.03
C ASP A 275 -15.73 18.51 -0.20
N ASP A 276 -14.69 17.69 -0.40
CA ASP A 276 -13.42 17.84 0.30
C ASP A 276 -12.56 18.93 -0.37
N PRO A 277 -12.36 20.09 0.27
CA PRO A 277 -11.57 21.18 -0.30
C PRO A 277 -10.12 20.79 -0.58
N ASP A 278 -9.61 19.74 0.07
CA ASP A 278 -8.23 19.26 -0.09
C ASP A 278 -8.09 18.26 -1.26
N SER A 279 -9.18 17.80 -1.87
CA SER A 279 -9.15 16.73 -2.90
C SER A 279 -8.24 17.08 -4.10
N ALA A 280 -8.38 18.28 -4.67
CA ALA A 280 -7.57 18.70 -5.81
C ALA A 280 -6.07 18.80 -5.43
N LEU A 281 -5.78 19.28 -4.22
CA LEU A 281 -4.41 19.36 -3.69
C LEU A 281 -3.82 17.97 -3.44
N ILE A 282 -4.60 17.00 -2.97
CA ILE A 282 -4.17 15.62 -2.78
C ILE A 282 -3.87 14.97 -4.14
N THR A 283 -4.68 15.20 -5.16
CA THR A 283 -4.43 14.72 -6.53
C THR A 283 -3.15 15.34 -7.11
N GLU A 284 -2.96 16.65 -6.96
CA GLU A 284 -1.72 17.34 -7.36
C GLU A 284 -0.51 16.78 -6.60
N LEU A 285 -0.63 16.56 -5.29
CA LEU A 285 0.43 15.99 -4.47
C LEU A 285 0.82 14.58 -4.93
N TYR A 286 -0.15 13.75 -5.31
CA TYR A 286 0.11 12.41 -5.83
C TYR A 286 0.84 12.46 -7.18
N GLN A 287 0.40 13.34 -8.08
CA GLN A 287 1.05 13.58 -9.37
C GLN A 287 2.51 14.03 -9.20
N LEU A 288 2.75 15.02 -8.32
CA LEU A 288 4.09 15.51 -8.01
C LEU A 288 4.97 14.42 -7.40
N ALA A 289 4.42 13.59 -6.50
CA ALA A 289 5.16 12.48 -5.90
C ALA A 289 5.60 11.45 -6.95
N THR A 290 4.71 11.08 -7.88
CA THR A 290 5.05 10.15 -8.96
C THR A 290 6.10 10.73 -9.91
N LEU A 291 6.05 12.03 -10.22
CA LEU A 291 7.08 12.70 -11.03
C LEU A 291 8.45 12.73 -10.35
N VAL A 292 8.50 13.12 -9.07
CA VAL A 292 9.74 13.12 -8.29
C VAL A 292 10.28 11.70 -8.16
N TYR A 293 9.42 10.73 -7.87
CA TYR A 293 9.80 9.32 -7.83
C TYR A 293 10.41 8.85 -9.15
N LEU A 294 9.75 9.14 -10.28
CA LEU A 294 10.26 8.81 -11.62
C LEU A 294 11.67 9.36 -11.83
N HIS A 295 11.88 10.66 -11.61
CA HIS A 295 13.19 11.31 -11.83
C HIS A 295 14.29 10.74 -10.92
N ARG A 296 13.94 10.43 -9.67
CA ARG A 296 14.90 9.90 -8.68
C ARG A 296 15.22 8.42 -8.91
N ALA A 297 14.21 7.60 -9.17
CA ALA A 297 14.37 6.17 -9.41
C ALA A 297 15.09 5.90 -10.73
N SER A 298 14.92 6.76 -11.74
CA SER A 298 15.67 6.72 -12.99
C SER A 298 17.07 7.37 -12.90
N GLN A 299 17.60 7.64 -11.70
CA GLN A 299 18.94 8.24 -11.50
C GLN A 299 19.22 9.50 -12.35
N ASP A 300 18.21 10.36 -12.53
CA ASP A 300 18.28 11.56 -13.37
C ASP A 300 18.69 11.31 -14.84
N LEU A 301 18.41 10.12 -15.41
CA LEU A 301 18.56 9.85 -16.84
C LEU A 301 17.85 10.86 -17.76
N LEU A 302 16.85 11.57 -17.22
CA LEU A 302 16.07 12.59 -17.92
C LEU A 302 16.65 14.02 -17.75
N HIS A 303 17.72 14.19 -16.96
CA HIS A 303 18.36 15.48 -16.64
C HIS A 303 17.34 16.54 -16.17
N GLN A 304 16.42 16.15 -15.28
CA GLN A 304 15.33 17.00 -14.79
C GLN A 304 15.55 17.51 -13.36
N ALA A 305 16.77 17.43 -12.81
CA ALA A 305 17.08 17.84 -11.44
C ALA A 305 16.51 19.21 -11.00
N ALA A 306 16.62 20.24 -11.85
CA ALA A 306 16.09 21.58 -11.56
C ALA A 306 14.56 21.58 -11.46
N ARG A 307 13.89 20.80 -12.31
CA ARG A 307 12.43 20.65 -12.32
C ARG A 307 11.95 19.85 -11.10
N ALA A 308 12.65 18.78 -10.76
CA ALA A 308 12.38 18.01 -9.55
C ALA A 308 12.42 18.91 -8.31
N GLN A 309 13.40 19.83 -8.22
CA GLN A 309 13.48 20.78 -7.11
C GLN A 309 12.27 21.73 -7.04
N GLN A 310 11.77 22.22 -8.18
CA GLN A 310 10.56 23.04 -8.24
C GLN A 310 9.33 22.25 -7.79
N GLN A 311 9.21 21.00 -8.21
CA GLN A 311 8.12 20.10 -7.80
C GLN A 311 8.15 19.82 -6.30
N ILE A 312 9.33 19.58 -5.73
CA ILE A 312 9.53 19.39 -4.28
C ILE A 312 9.11 20.67 -3.52
N ALA A 313 9.54 21.85 -3.96
CA ALA A 313 9.16 23.11 -3.31
C ALA A 313 7.64 23.35 -3.33
N ARG A 314 6.99 23.07 -4.47
CA ARG A 314 5.53 23.13 -4.59
C ARG A 314 4.86 22.13 -3.64
N ALA A 315 5.34 20.89 -3.59
CA ALA A 315 4.79 19.87 -2.72
C ALA A 315 4.87 20.26 -1.24
N PHE A 316 5.99 20.80 -0.76
CA PHE A 316 6.09 21.27 0.63
C PHE A 316 5.13 22.42 0.95
N SER A 317 4.83 23.28 -0.03
CA SER A 317 3.80 24.32 0.13
C SER A 317 2.41 23.71 0.28
N ILE A 318 2.10 22.65 -0.49
CA ILE A 318 0.84 21.91 -0.39
C ILE A 318 0.75 21.17 0.94
N LEU A 319 1.78 20.42 1.33
CA LEU A 319 1.84 19.63 2.56
C LEU A 319 1.62 20.50 3.82
N ALA A 320 2.17 21.72 3.83
CA ALA A 320 1.97 22.68 4.91
C ALA A 320 0.53 23.23 4.97
N ALA A 321 -0.17 23.33 3.82
CA ALA A 321 -1.51 23.90 3.72
C ALA A 321 -2.64 22.87 3.90
N LEU A 322 -2.44 21.62 3.49
CA LEU A 322 -3.40 20.52 3.65
C LEU A 322 -3.79 20.36 5.11
N ARG A 323 -5.03 19.96 5.42
CA ARG A 323 -5.47 19.67 6.79
C ARG A 323 -5.03 18.29 7.27
N ALA A 324 -5.08 17.32 6.37
CA ALA A 324 -4.64 15.94 6.56
C ALA A 324 -4.41 15.29 5.19
N CYS A 325 -3.65 14.20 5.13
CA CYS A 325 -3.43 13.45 3.91
C CYS A 325 -3.27 11.95 4.22
N ASP A 326 -4.33 11.17 4.04
CA ASP A 326 -4.31 9.72 4.30
C ASP A 326 -3.60 8.91 3.17
N ARG A 327 -2.98 9.58 2.20
CA ARG A 327 -2.20 8.95 1.12
C ARG A 327 -0.74 8.82 1.57
N GLN A 328 -0.33 7.63 1.99
CA GLN A 328 1.01 7.46 2.58
C GLN A 328 2.12 7.57 1.54
N PHE A 329 1.92 7.10 0.31
CA PHE A 329 2.94 7.17 -0.76
C PHE A 329 3.46 8.60 -1.01
N PRO A 330 2.63 9.63 -1.29
CA PRO A 330 3.15 10.98 -1.50
C PRO A 330 3.87 11.56 -0.27
N VAL A 331 3.31 11.34 0.93
CA VAL A 331 3.94 11.78 2.18
C VAL A 331 5.31 11.13 2.37
N PHE A 332 5.44 9.85 2.03
CA PHE A 332 6.70 9.12 2.10
C PHE A 332 7.72 9.62 1.09
N ILE A 333 7.33 9.82 -0.19
CA ILE A 333 8.24 10.33 -1.22
C ILE A 333 8.78 11.71 -0.84
N PHE A 334 7.93 12.66 -0.44
CA PHE A 334 8.40 13.98 -0.04
C PHE A 334 9.13 13.99 1.30
N GLY A 335 8.80 13.06 2.20
CA GLY A 335 9.60 12.82 3.39
C GLY A 335 11.04 12.44 3.07
N CYS A 336 11.26 11.61 2.05
CA CYS A 336 12.61 11.23 1.60
C CYS A 336 13.39 12.41 0.98
N GLU A 337 12.69 13.47 0.55
CA GLU A 337 13.26 14.68 -0.03
C GLU A 337 13.41 15.83 0.99
N ALA A 338 13.07 15.60 2.26
CA ALA A 338 13.19 16.59 3.33
C ALA A 338 14.66 16.78 3.75
N GLN A 339 15.29 17.86 3.29
CA GLN A 339 16.71 18.17 3.50
C GLN A 339 16.97 19.08 4.71
N SER A 340 15.93 19.65 5.31
CA SER A 340 16.03 20.55 6.46
C SER A 340 15.09 20.14 7.58
N ASP A 341 15.41 20.52 8.82
CA ASP A 341 14.54 20.26 9.97
C ASP A 341 13.15 20.90 9.81
N GLY A 342 13.07 22.05 9.13
CA GLY A 342 11.79 22.68 8.79
C GLY A 342 10.92 21.80 7.88
N GLN A 343 11.50 21.21 6.85
CA GLN A 343 10.80 20.28 5.96
C GLN A 343 10.42 18.98 6.68
N ARG A 344 11.33 18.43 7.49
CA ARG A 344 11.05 17.23 8.31
C ARG A 344 9.90 17.49 9.30
N ALA A 345 9.86 18.68 9.90
CA ALA A 345 8.78 19.10 10.78
C ALA A 345 7.43 19.18 10.05
N VAL A 346 7.38 19.72 8.83
CA VAL A 346 6.15 19.75 8.00
C VAL A 346 5.60 18.34 7.78
N ILE A 347 6.47 17.37 7.47
CA ILE A 347 6.06 15.97 7.25
C ILE A 347 5.51 15.35 8.53
N LEU A 348 6.23 15.48 9.65
CA LEU A 348 5.81 14.92 10.94
C LEU A 348 4.53 15.58 11.48
N ASP A 349 4.36 16.88 11.27
CA ASP A 349 3.14 17.61 11.62
C ASP A 349 1.94 17.12 10.80
N LEU A 350 2.07 17.00 9.47
CA LEU A 350 1.00 16.48 8.61
C LEU A 350 0.61 15.06 9.00
N ILE A 351 1.59 14.19 9.24
CA ILE A 351 1.34 12.83 9.75
C ILE A 351 0.54 12.89 11.06
N SER A 352 0.95 13.75 12.00
CA SER A 352 0.31 13.88 13.31
C SER A 352 -1.11 14.44 13.22
N ARG A 353 -1.39 15.35 12.29
CA ARG A 353 -2.74 15.87 12.04
C ARG A 353 -3.64 14.83 11.37
N THR A 354 -3.06 14.02 10.50
CA THR A 354 -3.74 12.95 9.78
C THR A 354 -4.21 11.85 10.74
N GLU A 355 -3.33 11.34 11.60
CA GLU A 355 -3.65 10.28 12.57
C GLU A 355 -4.67 10.68 13.66
N ARG A 356 -4.93 11.97 13.86
CA ARG A 356 -6.02 12.42 14.75
C ARG A 356 -7.41 12.20 14.17
N ARG A 357 -7.53 11.93 12.86
CA ARG A 357 -8.81 11.67 12.22
C ARG A 357 -9.24 10.23 12.49
N SER A 358 -10.52 10.05 12.79
CA SER A 358 -11.13 8.72 12.97
C SER A 358 -11.13 7.87 11.71
N SER A 359 -10.85 8.44 10.54
CA SER A 359 -10.72 7.71 9.26
C SER A 359 -9.27 7.31 8.97
N SER A 360 -8.32 7.68 9.83
CA SER A 360 -6.91 7.51 9.51
C SER A 360 -6.40 6.12 9.85
N ARG A 361 -5.38 5.73 9.11
CA ARG A 361 -4.60 4.52 9.36
C ARG A 361 -3.27 4.92 9.97
N SER A 362 -2.65 3.97 10.66
CA SER A 362 -1.33 4.17 11.25
C SER A 362 -0.29 4.55 10.20
N PHE A 363 0.40 5.67 10.40
CA PHE A 363 1.57 6.08 9.61
C PHE A 363 2.88 5.51 10.19
N ASN A 364 2.81 4.54 11.11
CA ASN A 364 3.97 4.05 11.84
C ASN A 364 5.10 3.54 10.92
N TYR A 365 4.78 2.81 9.85
CA TYR A 365 5.79 2.38 8.86
C TYR A 365 6.46 3.57 8.19
N ALA A 366 5.68 4.45 7.55
CA ALA A 366 6.20 5.61 6.85
C ALA A 366 7.04 6.49 7.80
N ARG A 367 6.54 6.80 9.00
CA ARG A 367 7.26 7.63 9.99
C ARG A 367 8.60 7.02 10.38
N ARG A 368 8.64 5.74 10.74
CA ARG A 368 9.87 5.07 11.20
C ARG A 368 10.88 4.90 10.07
N LEU A 369 10.42 4.59 8.86
CA LEU A 369 11.27 4.52 7.68
C LEU A 369 11.87 5.88 7.33
N LEU A 370 11.08 6.94 7.36
CA LEU A 370 11.55 8.31 7.13
C LEU A 370 12.62 8.72 8.15
N GLN A 371 12.36 8.47 9.44
CA GLN A 371 13.35 8.74 10.49
C GLN A 371 14.64 7.94 10.30
N ALA A 372 14.54 6.68 9.85
CA ALA A 372 15.71 5.87 9.54
C ALA A 372 16.49 6.40 8.34
N ILE A 373 15.80 6.86 7.28
CA ILE A 373 16.41 7.49 6.10
C ILE A 373 17.08 8.81 6.49
N TRP A 374 16.42 9.67 7.26
CA TRP A 374 17.02 10.93 7.73
C TRP A 374 18.25 10.69 8.58
N ALA A 375 18.21 9.70 9.49
CA ALA A 375 19.38 9.33 10.27
C ALA A 375 20.53 8.78 9.41
N GLN A 376 20.23 8.05 8.33
CA GLN A 376 21.24 7.62 7.36
C GLN A 376 21.84 8.82 6.62
N ASP A 377 21.01 9.74 6.14
CA ASP A 377 21.45 10.94 5.42
C ASP A 377 22.31 11.85 6.32
N ASP A 378 21.94 12.01 7.59
CA ASP A 378 22.67 12.84 8.56
C ASP A 378 24.04 12.24 8.95
N LEU A 379 24.19 10.91 8.85
CA LEU A 379 25.43 10.19 9.18
C LEU A 379 26.30 9.87 7.96
N ALA A 380 25.81 10.09 6.74
CA ALA A 380 26.49 9.66 5.52
C ALA A 380 27.63 10.61 5.14
N ASP A 381 28.84 10.06 4.97
CA ASP A 381 30.00 10.82 4.45
C ASP A 381 29.85 11.21 2.97
N ARG A 382 29.00 10.47 2.22
CA ARG A 382 28.72 10.70 0.79
C ARG A 382 27.24 10.46 0.49
N PRO A 383 26.64 11.20 -0.46
CA PRO A 383 25.26 11.00 -0.83
C PRO A 383 25.09 9.61 -1.48
N ALA A 384 24.26 8.77 -0.86
CA ALA A 384 23.87 7.49 -1.44
C ALA A 384 22.86 7.71 -2.59
N SER A 385 22.86 6.80 -3.57
CA SER A 385 21.86 6.86 -4.64
C SER A 385 20.45 6.70 -4.05
N TYR A 386 19.43 7.22 -4.75
CA TYR A 386 18.04 7.11 -4.29
C TYR A 386 17.63 5.65 -4.04
N ARG A 387 18.04 4.76 -4.94
CA ARG A 387 17.80 3.31 -4.83
C ARG A 387 18.48 2.70 -3.61
N ASP A 388 19.74 3.08 -3.33
CA ASP A 388 20.47 2.55 -2.18
C ASP A 388 19.87 3.03 -0.85
N ARG A 389 19.43 4.29 -0.79
CA ARG A 389 18.74 4.85 0.39
C ARG A 389 17.46 4.06 0.70
N LEU A 390 16.58 3.92 -0.29
CA LEU A 390 15.33 3.17 -0.11
C LEU A 390 15.59 1.69 0.20
N SER A 391 16.51 1.05 -0.53
CA SER A 391 16.82 -0.37 -0.32
C SER A 391 17.43 -0.61 1.06
N GLY A 392 18.32 0.26 1.50
CA GLY A 392 18.96 0.20 2.82
C GLY A 392 17.97 0.41 3.97
N ALA A 393 16.93 1.23 3.78
CA ALA A 393 15.87 1.40 4.77
C ALA A 393 14.87 0.23 4.76
N PHE A 394 14.37 -0.16 3.59
CA PHE A 394 13.30 -1.16 3.48
C PHE A 394 13.79 -2.54 3.87
N SER A 395 15.01 -2.92 3.45
CA SER A 395 15.58 -4.24 3.77
C SER A 395 15.85 -4.45 5.27
N ARG A 396 15.70 -3.40 6.11
CA ARG A 396 15.73 -3.51 7.57
C ARG A 396 14.38 -3.85 8.18
N CYS A 397 13.29 -3.74 7.43
CA CYS A 397 11.96 -4.13 7.86
C CYS A 397 11.81 -5.65 7.79
N LYS A 398 11.35 -6.26 8.89
CA LYS A 398 11.04 -7.71 8.96
C LYS A 398 9.91 -8.12 8.02
N VAL A 399 9.01 -7.18 7.74
CA VAL A 399 7.82 -7.36 6.90
C VAL A 399 7.88 -6.30 5.81
N LEU A 400 7.40 -6.65 4.60
CA LEU A 400 7.28 -5.72 3.49
C LEU A 400 6.46 -4.48 3.92
N PRO A 401 7.03 -3.26 3.84
CA PRO A 401 6.31 -2.03 4.13
C PRO A 401 5.11 -1.84 3.19
N THR A 402 4.13 -1.08 3.66
CA THR A 402 2.96 -0.69 2.86
C THR A 402 2.81 0.82 2.91
N PHE A 403 2.39 1.42 1.79
CA PHE A 403 2.25 2.87 1.61
C PHE A 403 0.88 3.26 1.02
N VAL A 404 -0.10 2.36 1.14
CA VAL A 404 -1.49 2.61 0.75
C VAL A 404 -2.12 3.71 1.57
#